data_AF-A0A2X3JMT9-F1
#
_entry.id   AF-A0A2X3JMT9-F1
#
_cell.length_a   1.000
_cell.length_b   1.000
_cell.length_c   1.000
_cell.angle_alpha   90.00
_cell.angle_beta   90.00
_cell.angle_gamma   90.00
#
_symmetry.space_group_name_H-M   'P 1'
#
loop_
_entity.id
_entity.type
_entity.pdbx_description
1 polymer ?
#
loop_
_entity_poly.entity_id
_entity_poly.type
_entity_poly.pdbx_seq_one_letter_code
_entity_poly.pdbx_strand_id
1 'polypeptide(L)'
;MVFRTLILQFNMCTPGREDAEVKLYSKAEYKASRGQTTAAEPKKELDQAAGILQALGGVGNISSINNCATRLRIALHDMSQTLDDEVFKKLGAHGVFRSGDAIQVIIGLHVSQLREQLDSLINSHQSAENVAITEAV
;
A
#
# COMPACT_ATOMS: atom_id res chain seq x y z
N MET A 1 -43.65 -5.74 -0.41
CA MET A 1 -43.85 -6.75 0.67
C MET A 1 -43.58 -8.19 0.20
N VAL A 2 -43.85 -8.54 -1.05
CA VAL A 2 -43.61 -9.89 -1.63
C VAL A 2 -42.17 -10.42 -1.49
N PHE A 3 -41.14 -9.58 -1.69
CA PHE A 3 -39.74 -10.01 -1.60
C PHE A 3 -39.38 -10.53 -0.19
N ARG A 4 -39.82 -9.84 0.87
CA ARG A 4 -39.57 -10.23 2.27
C ARG A 4 -40.33 -11.50 2.65
N THR A 5 -41.58 -11.64 2.19
CA THR A 5 -42.36 -12.86 2.45
C THR A 5 -41.77 -14.06 1.73
N LEU A 6 -41.25 -13.89 0.52
CA LEU A 6 -40.55 -14.95 -0.22
C LEU A 6 -39.25 -15.39 0.48
N ILE A 7 -38.44 -14.45 1.01
CA ILE A 7 -37.20 -14.79 1.74
C ILE A 7 -37.49 -15.53 3.06
N LEU A 8 -38.53 -15.13 3.79
CA LEU A 8 -38.88 -15.75 5.07
C LEU A 8 -39.58 -17.11 4.88
N GLN A 9 -40.41 -17.26 3.84
CA GLN A 9 -41.23 -18.46 3.65
C GLN A 9 -40.51 -19.55 2.83
N PHE A 10 -39.55 -19.17 1.96
CA PHE A 10 -38.75 -20.11 1.15
C PHE A 10 -37.28 -20.24 1.56
N ASN A 11 -36.85 -19.59 2.66
CA ASN A 11 -35.48 -19.65 3.20
C ASN A 11 -34.39 -19.55 2.11
N MET A 12 -34.60 -18.66 1.14
CA MET A 12 -33.68 -18.51 0.02
C MET A 12 -32.37 -17.89 0.51
N CYS A 13 -31.25 -18.52 0.16
CA CYS A 13 -29.91 -18.00 0.40
C CYS A 13 -29.71 -16.71 -0.38
N THR A 14 -30.10 -15.59 0.23
CA THR A 14 -29.71 -14.27 -0.23
C THR A 14 -28.20 -14.14 0.02
N PRO A 15 -27.36 -13.91 -1.00
CA PRO A 15 -25.92 -13.76 -0.82
C PRO A 15 -25.63 -12.67 0.22
N GLY A 16 -24.91 -13.02 1.29
CA GLY A 16 -24.72 -12.18 2.49
C GLY A 16 -25.55 -12.57 3.73
N ARG A 17 -26.48 -13.53 3.62
CA ARG A 17 -27.14 -14.27 4.73
C ARG A 17 -26.67 -15.72 4.75
N GLU A 18 -25.43 -15.95 4.37
CA GLU A 18 -24.77 -17.22 4.60
C GLU A 18 -24.52 -17.30 6.12
N ASP A 19 -24.87 -18.44 6.71
CA ASP A 19 -24.67 -18.80 8.12
C ASP A 19 -23.17 -18.96 8.44
N ALA A 20 -22.35 -18.01 8.00
CA ALA A 20 -21.03 -17.81 8.56
C ALA A 20 -21.28 -17.12 9.90
N GLU A 21 -21.19 -17.91 10.97
CA GLU A 21 -21.12 -17.47 12.36
C GLU A 21 -20.44 -16.10 12.42
N VAL A 22 -21.22 -15.03 12.61
CA VAL A 22 -20.66 -13.73 12.95
C VAL A 22 -20.15 -13.88 14.38
N LYS A 23 -18.98 -14.50 14.53
CA LYS A 23 -18.16 -14.38 15.72
C LYS A 23 -17.86 -12.89 15.82
N LEU A 24 -18.66 -12.22 16.63
CA LEU A 24 -18.37 -10.89 17.13
C LEU A 24 -17.09 -11.02 17.96
N TYR A 25 -15.94 -11.00 17.27
CA TYR A 25 -14.67 -10.82 17.92
C TYR A 25 -14.76 -9.51 18.68
N SER A 26 -14.82 -9.61 20.01
CA SER A 26 -14.72 -8.43 20.86
C SER A 26 -13.40 -7.74 20.53
N LYS A 27 -13.38 -6.40 20.59
CA LYS A 27 -12.20 -5.57 20.28
C LYS A 27 -10.92 -6.02 20.99
N ALA A 28 -11.04 -6.80 22.07
CA ALA A 28 -9.93 -7.41 22.79
C ALA A 28 -9.23 -8.55 22.02
N GLU A 29 -9.95 -9.40 21.29
CA GLU A 29 -9.35 -10.54 20.54
C GLU A 29 -8.76 -10.12 19.19
N TYR A 30 -9.37 -9.13 18.51
CA TYR A 30 -8.81 -8.56 17.27
C TYR A 30 -7.44 -7.89 17.48
N LYS A 31 -7.17 -7.41 18.71
CA LYS A 31 -5.86 -6.87 19.12
C LYS A 31 -4.84 -7.95 19.48
N ALA A 32 -5.28 -9.17 19.77
CA ALA A 32 -4.40 -10.28 20.11
C ALA A 32 -3.95 -11.07 18.87
N SER A 33 -4.78 -11.16 17.82
CA SER A 33 -4.41 -11.83 16.57
C SER A 33 -3.59 -10.95 15.60
N ARG A 34 -3.75 -9.62 15.68
CA ARG A 34 -2.81 -8.67 15.11
C ARG A 34 -1.86 -8.19 16.19
N GLY A 35 -0.82 -8.97 16.45
CA GLY A 35 0.30 -8.53 17.26
C GLY A 35 0.73 -7.11 16.85
N GLN A 36 0.70 -6.21 17.83
CA GLN A 36 1.58 -5.04 17.91
C GLN A 36 1.48 -4.03 16.76
N THR A 37 0.50 -3.12 16.82
CA THR A 37 0.79 -1.72 16.50
C THR A 37 1.38 -1.08 17.75
N THR A 38 2.56 -1.52 18.14
CA THR A 38 3.35 -0.80 19.14
C THR A 38 4.04 0.33 18.39
N ALA A 39 3.89 1.54 18.92
CA ALA A 39 4.71 2.66 18.54
C ALA A 39 6.21 2.30 18.57
N ALA A 40 6.97 2.92 17.66
CA ALA A 40 8.43 2.99 17.59
C ALA A 40 9.15 1.84 16.89
N GLU A 41 9.32 1.94 15.56
CA GLU A 41 10.61 1.76 14.87
C GLU A 41 10.63 2.61 13.57
N PRO A 42 11.19 3.84 13.56
CA PRO A 42 11.32 4.62 12.32
C PRO A 42 12.18 3.92 11.25
N LYS A 43 12.89 2.85 11.61
CA LYS A 43 13.80 2.13 10.73
C LYS A 43 13.11 1.17 9.76
N LYS A 44 12.01 0.54 10.17
CA LYS A 44 11.33 -0.48 9.34
C LYS A 44 10.45 0.13 8.25
N GLU A 45 9.84 1.28 8.55
CA GLU A 45 9.05 2.06 7.58
C GLU A 45 9.95 2.75 6.55
N LEU A 46 11.11 3.28 6.98
CA LEU A 46 12.12 3.80 6.06
C LEU A 46 12.66 2.71 5.12
N ASP A 47 12.87 1.50 5.62
CA ASP A 47 13.29 0.36 4.81
C ASP A 47 12.22 -0.06 3.79
N GLN A 48 10.94 -0.02 4.17
CA GLN A 48 9.82 -0.23 3.24
C GLN A 48 9.77 0.85 2.16
N ALA A 49 9.88 2.13 2.51
CA ALA A 49 9.84 3.23 1.54
C ALA A 49 11.02 3.13 0.55
N ALA A 50 12.23 2.88 1.06
CA ALA A 50 13.43 2.70 0.24
C ALA A 50 13.34 1.45 -0.64
N GLY A 51 12.84 0.33 -0.10
CA GLY A 51 12.64 -0.91 -0.85
C GLY A 51 11.58 -0.76 -1.94
N ILE A 52 10.49 -0.03 -1.68
CA ILE A 52 9.46 0.26 -2.68
C ILE A 52 10.01 1.18 -3.75
N LEU A 53 10.75 2.22 -3.38
CA LEU A 53 11.42 3.12 -4.33
C LEU A 53 12.38 2.35 -5.25
N GLN A 54 13.15 1.41 -4.70
CA GLN A 54 14.07 0.57 -5.46
C GLN A 54 13.31 -0.44 -6.34
N ALA A 55 12.21 -1.01 -5.83
CA ALA A 55 11.32 -1.88 -6.60
C ALA A 55 10.62 -1.16 -7.76
N LEU A 56 10.46 0.16 -7.68
CA LEU A 56 9.89 0.99 -8.74
C LEU A 56 10.92 1.40 -9.81
N GLY A 57 12.20 1.05 -9.66
CA GLY A 57 13.28 1.44 -10.57
C GLY A 57 13.98 2.75 -10.17
N GLY A 58 13.79 3.22 -8.93
CA GLY A 58 14.45 4.40 -8.38
C GLY A 58 13.73 5.72 -8.66
N VAL A 59 14.33 6.81 -8.17
CA VAL A 59 13.75 8.18 -8.23
C VAL A 59 13.53 8.68 -9.65
N GLY A 60 14.41 8.32 -10.59
CA GLY A 60 14.35 8.78 -11.97
C GLY A 60 13.24 8.13 -12.81
N ASN A 61 12.67 7.02 -12.34
CA ASN A 61 11.59 6.34 -13.07
C ASN A 61 10.18 6.83 -12.68
N ILE A 62 10.07 7.65 -11.63
CA ILE A 62 8.79 8.11 -11.10
C ILE A 62 8.40 9.43 -11.78
N SER A 63 7.30 9.41 -12.54
CA SER A 63 6.74 10.60 -13.17
C SER A 63 5.90 11.42 -12.20
N SER A 64 5.05 10.75 -11.43
CA SER A 64 4.21 11.39 -10.42
C SER A 64 3.73 10.39 -9.39
N ILE A 65 3.70 10.80 -8.12
CA ILE A 65 3.14 9.99 -7.03
C ILE A 65 1.84 10.66 -6.61
N ASN A 66 0.80 9.87 -6.33
CA ASN A 66 -0.43 10.26 -5.65
C ASN A 66 -0.82 9.20 -4.60
N ASN A 67 -1.58 9.53 -3.56
CA ASN A 67 -2.10 8.55 -2.61
C ASN A 67 -3.59 8.77 -2.33
N CYS A 68 -4.29 7.67 -2.05
CA CYS A 68 -5.61 7.68 -1.44
C CYS A 68 -5.48 7.27 0.05
N ALA A 69 -6.58 6.97 0.72
CA ALA A 69 -6.58 6.54 2.12
C ALA A 69 -5.83 5.22 2.38
N THR A 70 -5.81 4.29 1.40
CA THR A 70 -5.21 2.96 1.56
C THR A 70 -4.33 2.51 0.40
N ARG A 71 -4.22 3.32 -0.66
CA ARG A 71 -3.55 2.95 -1.92
C ARG A 71 -2.60 4.06 -2.37
N LEU A 72 -1.41 3.69 -2.79
CA LEU A 72 -0.44 4.56 -3.44
C LEU A 72 -0.59 4.39 -4.96
N ARG A 73 -0.75 5.49 -5.70
CA ARG A 73 -0.82 5.52 -7.16
C ARG A 73 0.43 6.18 -7.68
N ILE A 74 1.23 5.47 -8.46
CA ILE A 74 2.48 5.99 -9.01
C ILE A 74 2.38 5.90 -10.53
N ALA A 75 2.60 7.01 -11.20
CA ALA A 75 2.85 7.06 -12.63
C ALA A 75 4.36 6.93 -12.86
N LEU A 76 4.75 6.02 -13.75
CA LEU A 76 6.13 5.72 -14.07
C LEU A 76 6.44 6.14 -15.51
N HIS A 77 7.72 6.36 -15.81
CA HIS A 77 8.18 6.60 -17.17
C HIS A 77 8.42 5.30 -17.94
N ASP A 78 8.97 4.29 -17.26
CA ASP A 78 9.23 2.98 -17.85
C ASP A 78 8.79 1.87 -16.89
N MET A 79 7.82 1.06 -17.34
CA MET A 79 7.32 -0.04 -16.52
C MET A 79 8.30 -1.22 -16.46
N SER A 80 9.22 -1.36 -17.43
CA SER A 80 10.16 -2.48 -17.50
C SER A 80 11.21 -2.44 -16.39
N GLN A 81 11.49 -1.27 -15.84
CA GLN A 81 12.38 -1.09 -14.69
C GLN A 81 11.75 -1.45 -13.34
N THR A 82 10.46 -1.81 -13.31
CA THR A 82 9.81 -2.23 -12.07
C THR A 82 10.04 -3.71 -11.77
N LEU A 83 10.27 -4.03 -10.50
CA LEU A 83 10.42 -5.41 -10.00
C LEU A 83 9.07 -6.13 -9.91
N ASP A 84 9.11 -7.43 -9.63
CA ASP A 84 7.92 -8.30 -9.58
C ASP A 84 6.96 -7.98 -8.42
N ASP A 85 5.68 -8.36 -8.58
CA ASP A 85 4.62 -8.10 -7.59
C ASP A 85 4.90 -8.79 -6.24
N GLU A 86 5.66 -9.89 -6.25
CA GLU A 86 6.09 -10.57 -5.03
C GLU A 86 6.97 -9.69 -4.14
N VAL A 87 7.80 -8.83 -4.73
CA VAL A 87 8.70 -7.94 -3.99
C VAL A 87 7.89 -6.90 -3.22
N PHE A 88 6.89 -6.31 -3.87
CA PHE A 88 5.97 -5.38 -3.21
C PHE A 88 5.17 -6.06 -2.10
N LYS A 89 4.73 -7.31 -2.28
CA LYS A 89 4.06 -8.07 -1.22
C LYS A 89 4.98 -8.32 -0.01
N LYS A 90 6.25 -8.67 -0.25
CA LYS A 90 7.27 -8.82 0.80
C LYS A 90 7.53 -7.50 1.53
N LEU A 91 7.47 -6.38 0.82
CA LEU A 91 7.56 -5.02 1.36
C LEU A 91 6.27 -4.55 2.04
N GLY A 92 5.30 -5.43 2.30
CA GLY A 92 4.09 -5.13 3.06
C GLY A 92 2.90 -4.61 2.23
N ALA A 93 2.97 -4.68 0.90
CA ALA A 93 1.79 -4.45 0.07
C ALA A 93 0.80 -5.62 0.18
N HIS A 94 -0.45 -5.30 0.43
CA HIS A 94 -1.56 -6.25 0.38
C HIS A 94 -1.92 -6.62 -1.07
N GLY A 95 -1.58 -5.75 -2.03
CA GLY A 95 -1.79 -6.00 -3.45
C GLY A 95 -1.14 -4.94 -4.33
N VAL A 96 -0.88 -5.32 -5.57
CA VAL A 96 -0.31 -4.46 -6.61
C VAL A 96 -1.22 -4.54 -7.82
N PHE A 97 -1.49 -3.41 -8.45
CA PHE A 97 -2.24 -3.32 -9.69
C PHE A 97 -1.45 -2.53 -10.72
N ARG A 98 -1.31 -3.09 -11.91
CA ARG A 98 -0.54 -2.54 -13.02
C ARG A 98 -1.47 -2.19 -14.16
N SER A 99 -1.34 -0.98 -14.69
CA SER A 99 -2.20 -0.48 -15.77
C SER A 99 -1.42 0.48 -16.66
N GLY A 100 -0.88 -0.02 -17.78
CA GLY A 100 -0.04 0.76 -18.68
C GLY A 100 1.15 1.35 -17.91
N ASP A 101 1.34 2.66 -17.97
CA ASP A 101 2.41 3.38 -17.28
C ASP A 101 2.14 3.70 -15.81
N ALA A 102 1.04 3.17 -15.24
CA ALA A 102 0.66 3.40 -13.85
C ALA A 102 0.69 2.12 -13.01
N ILE A 103 1.20 2.23 -11.79
CA ILE A 103 1.19 1.18 -10.77
C ILE A 103 0.45 1.66 -9.52
N GLN A 104 -0.39 0.80 -8.94
CA GLN A 104 -1.11 1.07 -7.71
C GLN A 104 -0.75 0.03 -6.66
N VAL A 105 -0.19 0.46 -5.55
CA VAL A 105 0.24 -0.39 -4.45
C VAL A 105 -0.70 -0.19 -3.27
N ILE A 106 -1.32 -1.27 -2.80
CA ILE A 106 -2.28 -1.27 -1.70
C ILE A 106 -1.51 -1.60 -0.42
N ILE A 107 -1.28 -0.61 0.45
CA ILE A 107 -0.49 -0.80 1.69
C ILE A 107 -1.40 -0.85 2.93
N GLY A 108 -2.47 -0.03 2.95
CA GLY A 108 -3.35 0.13 4.11
C GLY A 108 -3.25 1.53 4.74
N LEU A 109 -3.56 1.63 6.03
CA LEU A 109 -3.74 2.91 6.75
C LEU A 109 -2.47 3.77 6.84
N HIS A 110 -1.29 3.20 6.64
CA HIS A 110 0.01 3.88 6.76
C HIS A 110 0.51 4.49 5.43
N VAL A 111 -0.33 4.52 4.38
CA VAL A 111 0.09 4.99 3.06
C VAL A 111 0.52 6.47 3.02
N SER A 112 -0.07 7.33 3.86
CA SER A 112 0.31 8.74 3.93
C SER A 112 1.72 8.93 4.47
N GLN A 113 2.07 8.21 5.54
CA GLN A 113 3.41 8.23 6.14
C GLN A 113 4.46 7.71 5.15
N LEU A 114 4.13 6.62 4.45
CA LEU A 114 5.02 6.04 3.44
C LEU A 114 5.27 7.01 2.27
N ARG A 115 4.26 7.77 1.85
CA ARG A 115 4.42 8.81 0.83
C ARG A 115 5.36 9.91 1.29
N GLU A 116 5.19 10.43 2.49
CA GLU A 116 6.05 11.49 3.04
C GLU A 116 7.51 11.02 3.14
N GLN A 117 7.74 9.75 3.49
CA GLN A 117 9.07 9.15 3.49
C GLN A 117 9.64 8.99 2.09
N LEU A 118 8.84 8.56 1.11
CA LEU A 118 9.27 8.48 -0.28
C LEU A 118 9.68 9.86 -0.81
N ASP A 119 8.89 10.90 -0.52
CA ASP A 119 9.17 12.28 -0.90
C ASP A 119 10.45 12.79 -0.25
N SER A 120 10.64 12.50 1.04
CA SER A 120 11.87 12.83 1.79
C SER A 120 13.09 12.14 1.19
N LEU A 121 12.98 10.87 0.78
CA LEU A 121 14.06 10.13 0.12
C LEU A 121 14.40 10.74 -1.23
N ILE A 122 13.39 11.05 -2.06
CA ILE A 122 13.58 11.71 -3.37
C ILE A 122 14.32 13.05 -3.20
N ASN A 123 13.86 13.89 -2.27
CA ASN A 123 14.49 15.19 -1.98
C ASN A 123 15.92 15.04 -1.45
N SER A 124 16.18 14.05 -0.58
CA SER A 124 17.53 13.78 -0.06
C SER A 124 18.50 13.34 -1.16
N HIS A 125 18.03 12.55 -2.13
CA HIS A 125 18.82 12.12 -3.29
C HIS A 125 19.10 13.28 -4.25
N GLN A 126 18.15 14.19 -4.48
CA GLN A 126 18.37 15.42 -5.25
C GLN A 126 19.38 16.37 -4.59
N SER A 127 19.38 16.44 -3.26
CA SER A 127 20.35 17.26 -2.53
C SER A 127 21.78 16.69 -2.63
N ALA A 128 21.92 15.36 -2.63
CA ALA A 128 23.22 14.71 -2.80
C ALA A 128 23.80 14.86 -4.23
N GLU A 129 22.97 14.77 -5.27
CA GLU A 129 23.44 15.01 -6.66
C GLU A 129 23.81 16.47 -6.92
N ASN A 130 23.08 17.45 -6.35
CA ASN A 130 23.40 18.87 -6.54
C ASN A 130 24.70 19.32 -5.84
N VAL A 131 25.08 18.69 -4.72
CA VAL A 131 26.34 18.99 -4.03
C VAL A 131 27.54 18.48 -4.82
N ALA A 132 27.45 17.29 -5.43
CA ALA A 132 28.53 16.72 -6.25
C ALA A 132 28.86 17.56 -7.51
N ILE A 133 27.90 18.32 -8.03
CA ILE A 133 28.12 19.22 -9.19
C ILE A 133 28.80 20.54 -8.76
N THR A 134 28.65 20.95 -7.49
CA THR A 134 29.19 22.23 -6.99
C THR A 134 30.64 22.12 -6.51
N GLU A 135 31.11 20.94 -6.11
CA GLU A 135 32.52 20.69 -5.75
C GLU A 135 33.46 20.40 -6.95
N ALA A 136 32.94 20.43 -8.18
CA ALA A 136 33.73 20.20 -9.40
C ALA A 136 33.95 21.47 -10.26
N VAL A 137 33.63 22.67 -9.74
CA VAL A 137 33.87 23.98 -10.38
C VAL A 137 34.89 24.81 -9.60
#